data_AF-A0A0Q6EJX1-F1
#
_entry.id   AF-A0A0Q6EJX1-F1
#
_cell.length_a   1.000
_cell.length_b   1.000
_cell.length_c   1.000
_cell.angle_alpha   90.00
_cell.angle_beta   90.00
_cell.angle_gamma   90.00
#
_symmetry.space_group_name_H-M   'P 1'
#
loop_
_entity.id
_entity.type
_entity.pdbx_description
1 polymer ?
#
loop_
_entity_poly.entity_id
_entity_poly.type
_entity_poly.pdbx_seq_one_letter_code
_entity_poly.pdbx_strand_id
1 'polypeptide(L)'
;MVRTLQTFEAPAPVEFTKEQELRAYGDMLLIRRFEEKAGQLYGMGFIGGFCHLYIGQEAVVVGMQLAMKEGDQVVTGYRDHGHMLATGMEPRGVMAELTGRRGGYSKGKGGSMHMFSKEKKFFGGHGIVGAQVSIGTGLGFSNVYNGTDSIALTYFGDGASNQGQVYESFNMASLWKLPVVYIIENNRYAMGTSVSRASAETNFAHRGISFKIPGIQVDGMDVRAVKAAGDLAAAHCRSGAGPIILEMMTYRYRGHSMSDPAKYRSRDEVQKMRSDHDPIEQVKQRLIEAHGVSEDELKDIDKKVRDTVADSADFAQNDREPDVSELWTDIYADEVPQAAE
;
A
#
# COMPACT_ATOMS: atom_id res chain seq x y z
N MET A 1 -15.76 -1.07 -35.45
CA MET A 1 -15.39 -1.46 -34.08
C MET A 1 -13.90 -1.74 -34.05
N VAL A 2 -13.09 -0.83 -33.51
CA VAL A 2 -11.67 -1.12 -33.31
C VAL A 2 -11.60 -1.99 -32.05
N ARG A 3 -11.31 -3.29 -32.20
CA ARG A 3 -11.02 -4.19 -31.06
C ARG A 3 -9.62 -3.85 -30.57
N THR A 4 -9.51 -2.90 -29.64
CA THR A 4 -8.22 -2.25 -29.34
C THR A 4 -7.40 -2.91 -28.24
N LEU A 5 -8.01 -3.67 -27.33
CA LEU A 5 -7.30 -4.36 -26.23
C LEU A 5 -8.00 -5.65 -25.80
N GLN A 6 -7.24 -6.57 -25.19
CA GLN A 6 -7.84 -7.65 -24.41
C GLN A 6 -8.62 -7.01 -23.26
N THR A 7 -9.95 -7.11 -23.30
CA THR A 7 -10.82 -6.65 -22.22
C THR A 7 -10.74 -7.67 -21.10
N PHE A 8 -10.23 -7.24 -19.95
CA PHE A 8 -10.32 -8.03 -18.74
C PHE A 8 -11.55 -7.57 -17.96
N GLU A 9 -12.42 -8.52 -17.65
CA GLU A 9 -13.43 -8.33 -16.61
C GLU A 9 -12.80 -8.65 -15.26
N ALA A 10 -13.30 -8.01 -14.20
CA ALA A 10 -12.88 -8.37 -12.86
C ALA A 10 -13.19 -9.85 -12.61
N PRO A 11 -12.20 -10.67 -12.20
CA PRO A 11 -12.49 -12.05 -11.85
C PRO A 11 -13.44 -12.09 -10.66
N ALA A 12 -14.26 -13.13 -10.58
CA ALA A 12 -15.10 -13.36 -9.41
C ALA A 12 -14.22 -13.46 -8.15
N PRO A 13 -14.67 -12.94 -6.99
CA PRO A 13 -13.96 -13.11 -5.73
C PRO A 13 -13.66 -14.59 -5.48
N VAL A 14 -12.43 -14.89 -5.07
CA VAL A 14 -12.04 -16.26 -4.71
C VAL A 14 -12.61 -16.63 -3.36
N GLU A 15 -13.12 -17.84 -3.20
CA GLU A 15 -13.52 -18.34 -1.88
C GLU A 15 -12.27 -18.68 -1.07
N PHE A 16 -12.21 -18.17 0.15
CA PHE A 16 -11.14 -18.43 1.10
C PHE A 16 -11.47 -19.62 1.99
N THR A 17 -10.45 -20.38 2.38
CA THR A 17 -10.59 -21.30 3.51
C THR A 17 -10.73 -20.50 4.81
N LYS A 18 -11.20 -21.16 5.88
CA LYS A 18 -11.29 -20.56 7.21
C LYS A 18 -9.95 -19.96 7.65
N GLU A 19 -8.84 -20.64 7.38
CA GLU A 19 -7.49 -20.20 7.72
C GLU A 19 -7.07 -18.96 6.92
N GLN A 20 -7.44 -18.89 5.65
CA GLN A 20 -7.17 -17.73 4.81
C GLN A 20 -7.99 -16.50 5.25
N GLU A 21 -9.27 -16.67 5.59
CA GLU A 21 -10.07 -15.57 6.15
C GLU A 21 -9.53 -15.10 7.51
N LEU A 22 -9.16 -16.02 8.40
CA LEU A 22 -8.59 -15.67 9.70
C LEU A 22 -7.27 -14.91 9.56
N ARG A 23 -6.41 -15.33 8.62
CA ARG A 23 -5.16 -14.63 8.31
C ARG A 23 -5.42 -13.23 7.76
N ALA A 24 -6.26 -13.11 6.74
CA ALA A 24 -6.61 -11.81 6.14
C ALA A 24 -7.22 -10.86 7.18
N TYR A 25 -8.10 -11.37 8.05
CA TYR A 25 -8.69 -10.62 9.16
C TYR A 25 -7.62 -10.12 10.14
N GLY A 26 -6.71 -11.00 10.57
CA GLY A 26 -5.61 -10.65 11.47
C GLY A 26 -4.67 -9.59 10.89
N ASP A 27 -4.27 -9.76 9.62
CA ASP A 27 -3.37 -8.84 8.92
C ASP A 27 -4.01 -7.45 8.73
N MET A 28 -5.28 -7.40 8.31
CA MET A 28 -6.00 -6.12 8.17
C MET A 28 -6.26 -5.45 9.52
N LEU A 29 -6.58 -6.23 10.57
CA LEU A 29 -6.71 -5.69 11.93
C LEU A 29 -5.39 -5.12 12.44
N LEU A 30 -4.27 -5.80 12.19
CA LEU A 30 -2.96 -5.31 12.58
C LEU A 30 -2.68 -3.94 11.97
N ILE A 31 -2.91 -3.80 10.66
CA ILE A 31 -2.77 -2.51 9.97
C ILE A 31 -3.70 -1.48 10.61
N ARG A 32 -5.00 -1.76 10.75
CA ARG A 32 -5.98 -0.82 11.33
C ARG A 32 -5.59 -0.34 12.72
N ARG A 33 -5.23 -1.26 13.62
CA ARG A 33 -4.89 -0.95 15.02
C ARG A 33 -3.56 -0.22 15.12
N PHE A 34 -2.58 -0.61 14.31
CA PHE A 34 -1.30 0.08 14.22
C PHE A 34 -1.49 1.54 13.79
N GLU A 35 -2.24 1.76 12.72
CA GLU A 35 -2.55 3.09 12.17
C GLU A 35 -3.34 3.96 13.16
N GLU A 36 -4.30 3.37 13.89
CA GLU A 36 -5.00 4.06 14.99
C GLU A 36 -4.05 4.49 16.11
N LYS A 37 -3.08 3.64 16.47
CA LYS A 37 -2.04 3.96 17.47
C LYS A 37 -1.07 5.02 16.96
N ALA A 38 -0.63 4.94 15.71
CA ALA A 38 0.21 5.96 15.08
C ALA A 38 -0.49 7.33 15.09
N GLY A 39 -1.79 7.37 14.78
CA GLY A 39 -2.59 8.59 14.90
C GLY A 39 -2.64 9.16 16.33
N GLN A 40 -2.73 8.32 17.35
CA GLN A 40 -2.67 8.74 18.76
C GLN A 40 -1.30 9.35 19.11
N LEU A 41 -0.21 8.65 18.76
CA LEU A 41 1.16 9.11 19.05
C LEU A 41 1.50 10.40 18.32
N TYR A 42 1.02 10.58 17.09
CA TYR A 42 1.11 11.85 16.37
C TYR A 42 0.41 12.98 17.14
N GLY A 43 -0.82 12.76 17.61
CA GLY A 43 -1.56 13.74 18.42
C GLY A 43 -0.88 14.08 19.76
N MET A 44 -0.06 13.15 20.29
CA MET A 44 0.75 13.35 21.50
C MET A 44 2.11 14.00 21.21
N GLY A 45 2.46 14.24 19.94
CA GLY A 45 3.72 14.88 19.54
C GLY A 45 4.92 13.93 19.45
N PHE A 46 4.72 12.61 19.49
CA PHE A 46 5.82 11.63 19.35
C PHE A 46 6.24 11.36 17.91
N ILE A 47 5.37 11.65 16.94
CA ILE A 47 5.66 11.52 15.50
C ILE A 47 5.77 12.94 14.93
N GLY A 48 6.95 13.27 14.40
CA GLY A 48 7.21 14.55 13.75
C GLY A 48 6.87 14.54 12.25
N GLY A 49 6.73 15.72 11.66
CA GLY A 49 6.52 15.87 10.22
C GLY A 49 5.11 15.50 9.76
N PHE A 50 5.00 14.83 8.61
CA PHE A 50 3.72 14.36 8.07
C PHE A 50 3.45 12.92 8.53
N CYS A 51 2.20 12.60 8.85
CA CYS A 51 1.75 11.24 9.15
C CYS A 51 0.53 10.89 8.30
N HIS A 52 0.66 9.89 7.42
CA HIS A 52 -0.35 9.51 6.44
C HIS A 52 -0.90 8.12 6.75
N LEU A 53 -2.09 8.06 7.34
CA LEU A 53 -2.64 6.80 7.81
C LEU A 53 -3.30 5.96 6.71
N TYR A 54 -3.06 4.65 6.65
CA TYR A 54 -3.63 3.74 5.63
C TYR A 54 -5.07 3.25 5.93
N ILE A 55 -5.74 3.86 6.92
CA ILE A 55 -7.06 3.45 7.41
C ILE A 55 -8.14 3.51 6.31
N GLY A 56 -8.74 2.34 6.05
CA GLY A 56 -9.82 2.12 5.08
C GLY A 56 -9.40 1.45 3.78
N GLN A 57 -8.10 1.19 3.60
CA GLN A 57 -7.54 0.61 2.36
C GLN A 57 -6.89 -0.77 2.62
N GLU A 58 -7.08 -1.36 3.80
CA GLU A 58 -6.33 -2.54 4.27
C GLU A 58 -6.49 -3.76 3.36
N ALA A 59 -7.70 -3.98 2.80
CA ALA A 59 -7.98 -5.10 1.91
C ALA A 59 -7.13 -5.05 0.62
N VAL A 60 -6.79 -3.85 0.13
CA VAL A 60 -5.99 -3.68 -1.09
C VAL A 60 -4.62 -4.32 -0.90
N VAL A 61 -3.91 -3.91 0.15
CA VAL A 61 -2.54 -4.40 0.33
C VAL A 61 -2.50 -5.85 0.80
N VAL A 62 -3.41 -6.26 1.69
CA VAL A 62 -3.46 -7.66 2.17
C VAL A 62 -3.85 -8.61 1.04
N GLY A 63 -4.83 -8.27 0.22
CA GLY A 63 -5.25 -9.10 -0.91
C GLY A 63 -4.16 -9.25 -1.97
N MET A 64 -3.46 -8.16 -2.29
CA MET A 64 -2.34 -8.20 -3.22
C MET A 64 -1.13 -8.97 -2.66
N GLN A 65 -0.83 -8.83 -1.37
CA GLN A 65 0.25 -9.58 -0.71
C GLN A 65 0.00 -11.09 -0.78
N LEU A 66 -1.25 -11.53 -0.64
CA LEU A 66 -1.62 -12.93 -0.79
C LEU A 66 -1.40 -13.47 -2.21
N ALA A 67 -1.40 -12.61 -3.24
CA ALA A 67 -1.13 -12.98 -4.64
C ALA A 67 0.38 -13.00 -4.99
N MET A 68 1.24 -12.52 -4.08
CA MET A 68 2.69 -12.49 -4.30
C MET A 68 3.35 -13.84 -4.05
N LYS A 69 4.56 -13.99 -4.58
CA LYS A 69 5.51 -15.03 -4.22
C LYS A 69 6.84 -14.43 -3.78
N GLU A 70 7.72 -15.28 -3.23
CA GLU A 70 9.09 -14.89 -2.89
C GLU A 70 9.82 -14.30 -4.10
N GLY A 71 10.49 -13.16 -3.88
CA GLY A 71 11.23 -12.44 -4.92
C GLY A 71 10.42 -11.39 -5.68
N ASP A 72 9.09 -11.33 -5.53
CA ASP A 72 8.31 -10.18 -6.02
C ASP A 72 8.65 -8.92 -5.23
N GLN A 73 8.44 -7.77 -5.87
CA GLN A 73 8.88 -6.48 -5.34
C GLN A 73 7.68 -5.55 -5.16
N VAL A 74 7.73 -4.73 -4.11
CA VAL A 74 6.68 -3.76 -3.79
C VAL A 74 7.27 -2.36 -3.75
N VAL A 75 6.60 -1.39 -4.36
CA VAL A 75 6.90 0.03 -4.23
C VAL A 75 5.60 0.83 -4.12
N THR A 76 5.56 1.83 -3.24
CA THR A 76 4.36 2.62 -2.97
C THR A 76 4.68 4.12 -2.73
N GLY A 77 3.65 4.94 -2.58
CA GLY A 77 3.79 6.33 -2.15
C GLY A 77 3.92 6.46 -0.63
N TYR A 78 3.91 7.69 -0.13
CA TYR A 78 4.07 8.06 1.29
C TYR A 78 3.04 7.52 2.30
N ARG A 79 2.10 6.65 1.90
CA ARG A 79 1.08 6.04 2.78
C ARG A 79 1.40 4.57 2.96
N ASP A 80 2.60 4.30 3.48
CA ASP A 80 3.32 3.05 3.30
C ASP A 80 3.36 2.14 4.54
N HIS A 81 2.87 2.59 5.71
CA HIS A 81 3.01 1.82 6.97
C HIS A 81 2.28 0.49 6.87
N GLY A 82 1.00 0.53 6.45
CA GLY A 82 0.21 -0.67 6.17
C GLY A 82 0.83 -1.59 5.13
N HIS A 83 1.51 -1.04 4.12
CA HIS A 83 2.23 -1.86 3.14
C HIS A 83 3.42 -2.57 3.74
N MET A 84 4.24 -1.87 4.52
CA MET A 84 5.40 -2.47 5.15
C MET A 84 5.00 -3.58 6.13
N LEU A 85 3.95 -3.35 6.93
CA LEU A 85 3.37 -4.38 7.80
C LEU A 85 2.88 -5.60 7.00
N ALA A 86 2.20 -5.40 5.87
CA ALA A 86 1.73 -6.48 5.03
C ALA A 86 2.87 -7.35 4.47
N THR A 87 4.07 -6.78 4.24
CA THR A 87 5.25 -7.58 3.85
C THR A 87 5.82 -8.46 4.97
N GLY A 88 5.21 -8.43 6.16
CA GLY A 88 5.66 -9.20 7.33
C GLY A 88 6.80 -8.54 8.09
N MET A 89 6.98 -7.22 7.95
CA MET A 89 7.90 -6.46 8.80
C MET A 89 7.27 -6.27 10.19
N GLU A 90 8.11 -6.34 11.21
CA GLU A 90 7.70 -6.23 12.61
C GLU A 90 7.17 -4.82 12.95
N PRO A 91 6.01 -4.72 13.64
CA PRO A 91 5.43 -3.44 14.05
C PRO A 91 6.38 -2.55 14.86
N ARG A 92 7.27 -3.14 15.67
CA ARG A 92 8.29 -2.40 16.44
C ARG A 92 9.15 -1.51 15.55
N GLY A 93 9.68 -2.05 14.44
CA GLY A 93 10.55 -1.30 13.55
C GLY A 93 9.80 -0.23 12.77
N VAL A 94 8.55 -0.51 12.36
CA VAL A 94 7.68 0.49 11.70
C VAL A 94 7.39 1.63 12.67
N MET A 95 6.99 1.33 13.91
CA MET A 95 6.66 2.36 14.90
C MET A 95 7.88 3.17 15.31
N ALA A 96 9.04 2.53 15.50
CA ALA A 96 10.30 3.20 15.78
C ALA A 96 10.71 4.15 14.66
N GLU A 97 10.47 3.78 13.39
CA GLU A 97 10.73 4.68 12.26
C GLU A 97 9.80 5.90 12.30
N LEU A 98 8.50 5.70 12.56
CA LEU A 98 7.54 6.80 12.69
C LEU A 98 7.92 7.80 13.79
N THR A 99 8.43 7.31 14.92
CA THR A 99 8.84 8.15 16.06
C THR A 99 10.29 8.63 15.98
N GLY A 100 10.97 8.41 14.84
CA GLY A 100 12.34 8.90 14.61
C GLY A 100 13.39 8.25 15.51
N ARG A 101 13.24 6.96 15.82
CA ARG A 101 14.13 6.21 16.70
C ARG A 101 15.11 5.33 15.92
N ARG A 102 16.25 5.03 16.54
CA ARG A 102 17.35 4.28 15.92
C ARG A 102 16.94 2.89 15.46
N GLY A 103 16.00 2.23 16.14
CA GLY A 103 15.45 0.93 15.81
C GLY A 103 14.49 0.93 14.61
N GLY A 104 14.25 2.09 13.99
CA GLY A 104 13.50 2.20 12.75
C GLY A 104 14.20 1.55 11.56
N TYR A 105 13.42 1.13 10.55
CA TYR A 105 13.96 0.42 9.38
C TYR A 105 14.87 1.26 8.49
N SER A 106 14.76 2.58 8.55
CA SER A 106 15.66 3.55 7.94
C SER A 106 16.46 4.30 9.03
N LYS A 107 16.70 3.65 10.17
CA LYS A 107 17.40 4.20 11.35
C LYS A 107 16.75 5.47 11.93
N GLY A 108 15.44 5.65 11.73
CA GLY A 108 14.71 6.84 12.19
C GLY A 108 14.90 8.08 11.31
N LYS A 109 15.55 7.96 10.15
CA LYS A 109 15.81 9.08 9.22
C LYS A 109 14.67 9.29 8.22
N GLY A 110 13.94 8.23 7.89
CA GLY A 110 12.92 8.25 6.85
C GLY A 110 11.55 8.70 7.35
N GLY A 111 11.26 8.46 8.63
CA GLY A 111 10.01 8.84 9.25
C GLY A 111 8.80 8.18 8.57
N SER A 112 7.68 8.89 8.59
CA SER A 112 6.39 8.36 8.12
C SER A 112 6.24 8.16 6.61
N MET A 113 7.20 8.58 5.79
CA MET A 113 7.03 8.56 4.34
C MET A 113 8.10 7.78 3.60
N HIS A 114 9.17 7.34 4.26
CA HIS A 114 10.37 6.83 3.60
C HIS A 114 10.92 5.56 4.29
N MET A 115 10.09 4.53 4.35
CA MET A 115 10.53 3.22 4.83
C MET A 115 11.09 2.38 3.70
N PHE A 116 12.01 1.47 3.98
CA PHE A 116 12.62 0.58 2.97
C PHE A 116 13.02 -0.76 3.59
N SER A 117 12.91 -1.85 2.84
CA SER A 117 13.40 -3.17 3.25
C SER A 117 13.97 -3.94 2.06
N LYS A 118 15.29 -4.12 2.05
CA LYS A 118 15.96 -4.99 1.07
C LYS A 118 15.55 -6.47 1.26
N GLU A 119 15.39 -6.90 2.51
CA GLU A 119 15.03 -8.28 2.86
C GLU A 119 13.66 -8.64 2.26
N LYS A 120 12.64 -7.81 2.50
CA LYS A 120 11.27 -8.05 2.04
C LYS A 120 10.97 -7.51 0.64
N LYS A 121 12.00 -7.08 -0.10
CA LYS A 121 11.86 -6.47 -1.44
C LYS A 121 10.86 -5.31 -1.45
N PHE A 122 10.84 -4.54 -0.37
CA PHE A 122 10.00 -3.36 -0.19
C PHE A 122 10.82 -2.11 -0.49
N PHE A 123 10.56 -1.49 -1.64
CA PHE A 123 11.30 -0.34 -2.15
C PHE A 123 10.71 1.00 -1.74
N GLY A 124 9.70 0.98 -0.88
CA GLY A 124 9.43 2.04 0.06
C GLY A 124 8.18 2.86 -0.18
N GLY A 125 8.06 3.89 0.66
CA GLY A 125 7.22 5.06 0.45
C GLY A 125 8.01 6.19 -0.22
N HIS A 126 7.42 6.77 -1.25
CA HIS A 126 7.98 7.94 -1.93
C HIS A 126 7.13 9.18 -1.66
N GLY A 127 7.76 10.21 -1.10
CA GLY A 127 7.15 11.52 -0.84
C GLY A 127 6.90 12.34 -2.12
N ILE A 128 7.67 12.09 -3.18
CA ILE A 128 7.44 12.73 -4.49
C ILE A 128 6.32 12.00 -5.21
N VAL A 129 5.19 12.67 -5.38
CA VAL A 129 3.97 12.12 -5.99
C VAL A 129 4.27 11.59 -7.40
N GLY A 130 4.05 10.29 -7.61
CA GLY A 130 4.21 9.60 -8.89
C GLY A 130 5.62 9.05 -9.13
N ALA A 131 6.63 9.41 -8.33
CA ALA A 131 8.01 8.95 -8.54
C ALA A 131 8.15 7.43 -8.35
N GLN A 132 7.35 6.85 -7.47
CA GLN A 132 7.32 5.41 -7.24
C GLN A 132 6.93 4.62 -8.48
N VAL A 133 6.20 5.22 -9.43
CA VAL A 133 5.75 4.53 -10.65
C VAL A 133 6.91 4.26 -11.59
N SER A 134 7.79 5.25 -11.76
CA SER A 134 9.03 5.11 -12.53
C SER A 134 9.97 4.08 -11.88
N ILE A 135 10.07 4.09 -10.55
CA ILE A 135 10.88 3.12 -9.79
C ILE A 135 10.33 1.71 -9.97
N GLY A 136 9.03 1.51 -9.79
CA GLY A 136 8.38 0.21 -9.99
C GLY A 136 8.54 -0.32 -11.41
N THR A 137 8.50 0.57 -12.40
CA THR A 137 8.81 0.23 -13.79
C THR A 137 10.26 -0.23 -13.95
N GLY A 138 11.21 0.44 -13.31
CA GLY A 138 12.61 0.02 -13.24
C GLY A 138 12.82 -1.34 -12.55
N LEU A 139 12.04 -1.63 -11.50
CA LEU A 139 12.05 -2.95 -10.85
C LEU A 139 11.58 -4.05 -11.83
N GLY A 140 10.49 -3.80 -12.57
CA GLY A 140 10.04 -4.69 -13.64
C GLY A 140 11.10 -4.91 -14.72
N PHE A 141 11.79 -3.84 -15.14
CA PHE A 141 12.94 -3.94 -16.06
C PHE A 141 14.05 -4.82 -15.48
N SER A 142 14.35 -4.66 -14.19
CA SER A 142 15.38 -5.46 -13.51
C SER A 142 15.04 -6.97 -13.52
N ASN A 143 13.76 -7.33 -13.42
CA ASN A 143 13.35 -8.74 -13.47
C ASN A 143 13.58 -9.34 -14.86
N VAL A 144 13.21 -8.62 -15.93
CA VAL A 144 13.51 -9.04 -17.30
C VAL A 144 15.02 -9.13 -17.54
N TYR A 145 15.77 -8.10 -17.12
CA TYR A 145 17.21 -8.03 -17.33
C TYR A 145 17.96 -9.18 -16.64
N ASN A 146 17.53 -9.56 -15.44
CA ASN A 146 18.14 -10.65 -14.68
C ASN A 146 17.55 -12.03 -14.98
N GLY A 147 16.56 -12.12 -15.90
CA GLY A 147 15.90 -13.38 -16.25
C GLY A 147 15.11 -14.01 -15.11
N THR A 148 14.59 -13.22 -14.17
CA THR A 148 13.70 -13.71 -13.11
C THR A 148 12.25 -13.68 -13.58
N ASP A 149 11.40 -14.48 -12.95
CA ASP A 149 9.96 -14.46 -13.17
C ASP A 149 9.23 -13.67 -12.07
N SER A 150 9.94 -12.78 -11.35
CA SER A 150 9.38 -11.85 -10.37
C SER A 150 8.56 -10.75 -11.02
N ILE A 151 7.58 -10.22 -10.29
CA ILE A 151 6.80 -9.04 -10.70
C ILE A 151 7.07 -7.84 -9.79
N ALA A 152 6.81 -6.64 -10.30
CA ALA A 152 6.83 -5.42 -9.52
C ALA A 152 5.40 -4.92 -9.26
N LEU A 153 4.95 -4.97 -8.01
CA LEU A 153 3.71 -4.35 -7.57
C LEU A 153 3.96 -2.86 -7.28
N THR A 154 3.35 -2.01 -8.09
CA THR A 154 3.62 -0.57 -8.11
C THR A 154 2.37 0.20 -7.72
N TYR A 155 2.30 0.62 -6.46
CA TYR A 155 1.13 1.28 -5.87
C TYR A 155 1.19 2.80 -5.99
N PHE A 156 0.07 3.41 -6.33
CA PHE A 156 -0.06 4.86 -6.38
C PHE A 156 -1.52 5.30 -6.30
N GLY A 157 -1.78 6.49 -5.77
CA GLY A 157 -3.14 7.00 -5.63
C GLY A 157 -3.71 7.61 -6.93
N ASP A 158 -5.00 7.92 -6.89
CA ASP A 158 -5.69 8.64 -7.96
C ASP A 158 -5.00 9.99 -8.30
N GLY A 159 -4.56 10.75 -7.30
CA GLY A 159 -3.81 12.00 -7.53
C GLY A 159 -2.50 11.79 -8.30
N ALA A 160 -1.76 10.72 -7.96
CA ALA A 160 -0.49 10.41 -8.61
C ALA A 160 -0.65 9.95 -10.06
N SER A 161 -1.80 9.35 -10.40
CA SER A 161 -2.11 8.87 -11.75
C SER A 161 -2.16 9.97 -12.81
N ASN A 162 -2.19 11.24 -12.40
CA ASN A 162 -2.19 12.40 -13.29
C ASN A 162 -0.79 12.98 -13.57
N GLN A 163 0.28 12.41 -12.99
CA GLN A 163 1.64 12.89 -13.20
C GLN A 163 2.22 12.42 -14.55
N GLY A 164 2.96 13.29 -15.24
CA GLY A 164 3.54 12.99 -16.56
C GLY A 164 4.41 11.73 -16.59
N GLN A 165 5.25 11.57 -15.56
CA GLN A 165 6.14 10.40 -15.40
C GLN A 165 5.40 9.04 -15.34
N VAL A 166 4.12 9.03 -14.96
CA VAL A 166 3.29 7.80 -14.98
C VAL A 166 3.02 7.36 -16.42
N TYR A 167 2.72 8.31 -17.32
CA TYR A 167 2.48 8.03 -18.73
C TYR A 167 3.76 7.58 -19.45
N GLU A 168 4.89 8.21 -19.12
CA GLU A 168 6.21 7.80 -19.61
C GLU A 168 6.53 6.36 -19.18
N SER A 169 6.27 6.03 -17.91
CA SER A 169 6.43 4.69 -17.36
C SER A 169 5.57 3.65 -18.07
N PHE A 170 4.29 3.95 -18.31
CA PHE A 170 3.38 3.07 -19.05
C PHE A 170 3.88 2.80 -20.48
N ASN A 171 4.34 3.83 -21.18
CA ASN A 171 4.89 3.67 -22.52
C ASN A 171 6.08 2.70 -22.53
N MET A 172 7.04 2.88 -21.61
CA MET A 172 8.22 2.03 -21.52
C MET A 172 7.88 0.59 -21.11
N ALA A 173 7.01 0.43 -20.09
CA ALA A 173 6.60 -0.89 -19.62
C ALA A 173 5.89 -1.70 -20.69
N SER A 174 4.99 -1.06 -21.46
CA SER A 174 4.32 -1.72 -22.57
C SER A 174 5.28 -2.07 -23.71
N LEU A 175 6.12 -1.12 -24.12
CA LEU A 175 7.09 -1.31 -25.21
C LEU A 175 8.03 -2.49 -24.94
N TRP A 176 8.47 -2.65 -23.69
CA TRP A 176 9.42 -3.69 -23.29
C TRP A 176 8.76 -4.92 -22.65
N LYS A 177 7.42 -4.95 -22.59
CA LYS A 177 6.63 -6.02 -21.96
C LYS A 177 7.09 -6.32 -20.52
N LEU A 178 7.30 -5.28 -19.73
CA LEU A 178 7.79 -5.43 -18.36
C LEU A 178 6.73 -6.05 -17.43
N PRO A 179 7.15 -6.92 -16.47
CA PRO A 179 6.26 -7.56 -15.51
C PRO A 179 5.89 -6.61 -14.36
N VAL A 180 5.10 -5.58 -14.67
CA VAL A 180 4.68 -4.55 -13.70
C VAL A 180 3.17 -4.58 -13.54
N VAL A 181 2.71 -4.72 -12.29
CA VAL A 181 1.30 -4.51 -11.93
C VAL A 181 1.16 -3.10 -11.37
N TYR A 182 0.50 -2.23 -12.11
CA TYR A 182 0.21 -0.86 -11.70
C TYR A 182 -1.08 -0.83 -10.90
N ILE A 183 -0.98 -0.56 -9.60
CA ILE A 183 -2.08 -0.63 -8.66
C ILE A 183 -2.49 0.78 -8.28
N ILE A 184 -3.64 1.22 -8.80
CA ILE A 184 -4.20 2.53 -8.55
C ILE A 184 -5.14 2.43 -7.36
N GLU A 185 -4.76 3.01 -6.23
CA GLU A 185 -5.61 3.11 -5.05
C GLU A 185 -6.54 4.32 -5.19
N ASN A 186 -7.70 4.11 -5.82
CA ASN A 186 -8.68 5.15 -6.02
C ASN A 186 -9.53 5.33 -4.75
N ASN A 187 -9.02 6.13 -3.82
CA ASN A 187 -9.72 6.53 -2.59
C ASN A 187 -10.57 7.80 -2.74
N ARG A 188 -10.84 8.19 -4.00
CA ARG A 188 -11.69 9.31 -4.45
C ARG A 188 -11.09 10.72 -4.29
N TYR A 189 -9.99 10.88 -3.55
CA TYR A 189 -9.47 12.21 -3.20
C TYR A 189 -7.94 12.32 -3.19
N ALA A 190 -7.41 13.18 -4.06
CA ALA A 190 -6.05 13.69 -4.01
C ALA A 190 -5.96 14.89 -3.05
N MET A 191 -5.54 14.64 -1.81
CA MET A 191 -5.71 15.58 -0.69
C MET A 191 -7.19 15.97 -0.56
N GLY A 192 -7.57 17.18 -0.99
CA GLY A 192 -8.95 17.67 -1.03
C GLY A 192 -9.58 17.82 -2.42
N THR A 193 -8.87 17.38 -3.47
CA THR A 193 -9.38 17.42 -4.84
C THR A 193 -10.02 16.09 -5.20
N SER A 194 -11.31 16.09 -5.54
CA SER A 194 -12.02 14.87 -5.94
C SER A 194 -11.62 14.43 -7.35
N VAL A 195 -11.67 13.12 -7.60
CA VAL A 195 -11.38 12.53 -8.93
C VAL A 195 -12.19 13.19 -10.05
N SER A 196 -13.50 13.39 -9.83
CA SER A 196 -14.40 14.02 -10.80
C SER A 196 -14.05 15.47 -11.18
N ARG A 197 -13.27 16.16 -10.33
CA ARG A 197 -12.80 17.53 -10.58
C ARG A 197 -11.42 17.57 -11.22
N ALA A 198 -10.63 16.51 -11.06
CA ALA A 198 -9.23 16.48 -11.47
C ALA A 198 -8.97 15.64 -12.72
N SER A 199 -9.93 14.85 -13.19
CA SER A 199 -9.72 13.88 -14.26
C SER A 199 -10.87 13.84 -15.25
N ALA A 200 -10.53 13.94 -16.54
CA ALA A 200 -11.50 13.86 -17.63
C ALA A 200 -12.03 12.43 -17.83
N GLU A 201 -11.15 11.44 -17.71
CA GLU A 201 -11.51 10.03 -17.59
C GLU A 201 -11.43 9.64 -16.11
N THR A 202 -12.55 9.22 -15.54
CA THR A 202 -12.70 8.92 -14.11
C THR A 202 -12.64 7.43 -13.81
N ASN A 203 -12.69 6.57 -14.83
CA ASN A 203 -12.34 5.16 -14.74
C ASN A 203 -10.82 5.02 -14.98
N PHE A 204 -10.05 4.84 -13.91
CA PHE A 204 -8.60 4.85 -14.02
C PHE A 204 -8.04 3.52 -14.55
N ALA A 205 -8.83 2.45 -14.60
CA ALA A 205 -8.47 1.25 -15.37
C ALA A 205 -8.27 1.58 -16.87
N HIS A 206 -8.89 2.64 -17.39
CA HIS A 206 -8.72 3.08 -18.79
C HIS A 206 -7.40 3.82 -19.06
N ARG A 207 -6.60 4.17 -18.04
CA ARG A 207 -5.38 4.98 -18.23
C ARG A 207 -4.32 4.28 -19.11
N GLY A 208 -4.39 2.96 -19.21
CA GLY A 208 -3.51 2.14 -20.03
C GLY A 208 -3.87 2.07 -21.52
N ILE A 209 -5.07 2.52 -21.92
CA ILE A 209 -5.62 2.25 -23.27
C ILE A 209 -4.70 2.74 -24.39
N SER A 210 -4.18 3.97 -24.29
CA SER A 210 -3.28 4.54 -25.30
C SER A 210 -1.94 3.81 -25.40
N PHE A 211 -1.56 3.07 -24.37
CA PHE A 211 -0.30 2.32 -24.28
C PHE A 211 -0.48 0.83 -24.50
N LYS A 212 -1.68 0.37 -24.83
CA LYS A 212 -2.00 -1.07 -24.95
C LYS A 212 -1.82 -1.85 -23.65
N ILE A 213 -2.01 -1.20 -22.50
CA ILE A 213 -1.97 -1.84 -21.18
C ILE A 213 -3.41 -2.18 -20.78
N PRO A 214 -3.75 -3.45 -20.52
CA PRO A 214 -5.07 -3.82 -20.00
C PRO A 214 -5.30 -3.24 -18.60
N GLY A 215 -6.56 -2.95 -18.27
CA GLY A 215 -6.94 -2.44 -16.97
C GLY A 215 -8.21 -3.10 -16.44
N ILE A 216 -8.31 -3.25 -15.12
CA ILE A 216 -9.45 -3.84 -14.41
C ILE A 216 -9.85 -2.93 -13.25
N GLN A 217 -11.14 -2.63 -13.12
CA GLN A 217 -11.68 -2.05 -11.88
C GLN A 217 -12.00 -3.18 -10.89
N VAL A 218 -11.53 -3.04 -9.67
CA VAL A 218 -11.64 -4.05 -8.62
C VAL A 218 -12.30 -3.42 -7.41
N ASP A 219 -13.20 -4.14 -6.73
CA ASP A 219 -13.65 -3.74 -5.41
C ASP A 219 -12.48 -3.84 -4.43
N GLY A 220 -11.85 -2.71 -4.14
CA GLY A 220 -10.70 -2.61 -3.22
C GLY A 220 -11.10 -2.77 -1.75
N MET A 221 -12.39 -2.90 -1.45
CA MET A 221 -12.90 -3.13 -0.10
C MET A 221 -13.18 -4.62 0.18
N ASP A 222 -13.15 -5.51 -0.82
CA ASP A 222 -13.22 -6.96 -0.62
C ASP A 222 -11.86 -7.62 -0.89
N VAL A 223 -11.21 -8.09 0.18
CA VAL A 223 -9.91 -8.77 0.12
C VAL A 223 -9.90 -9.99 -0.83
N ARG A 224 -11.04 -10.66 -1.02
CA ARG A 224 -11.16 -11.81 -1.94
C ARG A 224 -11.21 -11.36 -3.40
N ALA A 225 -11.88 -10.24 -3.69
CA ALA A 225 -11.89 -9.63 -5.01
C ALA A 225 -10.48 -9.12 -5.37
N VAL A 226 -9.81 -8.46 -4.43
CA VAL A 226 -8.42 -8.00 -4.58
C VAL A 226 -7.48 -9.18 -4.85
N LYS A 227 -7.58 -10.27 -4.07
CA LYS A 227 -6.76 -11.48 -4.27
C LYS A 227 -7.00 -12.10 -5.64
N ALA A 228 -8.25 -12.22 -6.07
CA ALA A 228 -8.59 -12.78 -7.38
C ALA A 228 -7.98 -11.94 -8.52
N ALA A 229 -8.09 -10.61 -8.44
CA ALA A 229 -7.50 -9.70 -9.42
C ALA A 229 -5.97 -9.72 -9.38
N GLY A 230 -5.39 -9.82 -8.18
CA GLY A 230 -3.95 -9.95 -7.96
C GLY A 230 -3.38 -11.22 -8.60
N ASP A 231 -4.05 -12.37 -8.43
CA ASP A 231 -3.64 -13.65 -9.04
C ASP A 231 -3.63 -13.58 -10.56
N LEU A 232 -4.70 -13.01 -11.14
CA LEU A 232 -4.81 -12.80 -12.58
C LEU A 232 -3.69 -11.88 -13.09
N ALA A 233 -3.47 -10.75 -12.42
CA ALA A 233 -2.45 -9.78 -12.80
C ALA A 233 -1.03 -10.35 -12.68
N ALA A 234 -0.75 -11.08 -11.61
CA ALA A 234 0.51 -11.77 -11.42
C ALA A 234 0.75 -12.80 -12.53
N ALA A 235 -0.23 -13.66 -12.83
CA ALA A 235 -0.13 -14.63 -13.91
C ALA A 235 0.08 -13.97 -15.28
N HIS A 236 -0.64 -12.86 -15.55
CA HIS A 236 -0.48 -12.07 -16.78
C HIS A 236 0.96 -11.57 -16.93
N CYS A 237 1.49 -10.87 -15.93
CA CYS A 237 2.85 -10.34 -15.96
C CYS A 237 3.90 -11.46 -16.10
N ARG A 238 3.77 -12.54 -15.33
CA ARG A 238 4.72 -13.67 -15.36
C ARG A 238 4.71 -14.44 -16.69
N SER A 239 3.60 -14.43 -17.42
CA SER A 239 3.52 -15.02 -18.76
C SER A 239 4.32 -14.25 -19.82
N GLY A 240 4.84 -13.06 -19.50
CA GLY A 240 5.51 -12.17 -20.45
C GLY A 240 4.55 -11.37 -21.33
N ALA A 241 3.25 -11.31 -20.96
CA ALA A 241 2.25 -10.51 -21.67
C ALA A 241 2.43 -8.99 -21.46
N GLY A 242 3.25 -8.59 -20.48
CA GLY A 242 3.58 -7.21 -20.18
C GLY A 242 2.85 -6.69 -18.93
N PRO A 243 2.71 -5.37 -18.80
CA PRO A 243 2.12 -4.76 -17.62
C PRO A 243 0.59 -4.83 -17.63
N ILE A 244 -0.02 -4.64 -16.46
CA ILE A 244 -1.47 -4.56 -16.28
C ILE A 244 -1.81 -3.50 -15.21
N ILE A 245 -2.95 -2.84 -15.35
CA ILE A 245 -3.48 -1.87 -14.39
C ILE A 245 -4.60 -2.52 -13.57
N LEU A 246 -4.54 -2.35 -12.25
CA LEU A 246 -5.64 -2.64 -11.33
C LEU A 246 -6.08 -1.33 -10.68
N GLU A 247 -7.29 -0.87 -10.97
CA GLU A 247 -7.91 0.23 -10.24
C GLU A 247 -8.68 -0.32 -9.05
N MET A 248 -8.10 -0.15 -7.86
CA MET A 248 -8.67 -0.57 -6.59
C MET A 248 -9.63 0.52 -6.11
N MET A 249 -10.93 0.26 -6.24
CA MET A 249 -11.97 1.15 -5.74
C MET A 249 -12.02 1.03 -4.23
N THR A 250 -11.46 2.02 -3.53
CA THR A 250 -11.32 2.00 -2.07
C THR A 250 -11.72 3.34 -1.46
N TYR A 251 -11.48 3.55 -0.16
CA TYR A 251 -11.81 4.80 0.51
C TYR A 251 -10.90 5.12 1.69
N ARG A 252 -10.50 6.39 1.81
CA ARG A 252 -9.63 6.87 2.89
C ARG A 252 -10.47 7.40 4.05
N TYR A 253 -10.55 6.71 5.19
CA TYR A 253 -11.41 7.15 6.31
C TYR A 253 -10.88 8.35 7.10
N ARG A 254 -9.57 8.60 7.04
CA ARG A 254 -8.92 9.76 7.69
C ARG A 254 -8.63 10.86 6.69
N GLY A 255 -8.33 12.06 7.18
CA GLY A 255 -7.82 13.16 6.36
C GLY A 255 -6.61 12.73 5.51
N HIS A 256 -6.19 13.59 4.59
CA HIS A 256 -5.03 13.32 3.75
C HIS A 256 -3.81 12.88 4.59
N SER A 257 -3.49 13.70 5.59
CA SER A 257 -2.56 13.46 6.68
C SER A 257 -3.27 13.69 8.03
N MET A 258 -2.60 13.38 9.13
CA MET A 258 -3.11 13.68 10.48
C MET A 258 -3.32 15.17 10.77
N SER A 259 -2.70 16.07 10.00
CA SER A 259 -2.91 17.52 10.09
C SER A 259 -4.05 18.04 9.21
N ASP A 260 -4.60 17.22 8.30
CA ASP A 260 -5.68 17.62 7.40
C ASP A 260 -7.07 17.40 8.05
N PRO A 261 -7.86 18.47 8.27
CA PRO A 261 -9.19 18.37 8.86
C PRO A 261 -10.27 17.78 7.93
N ALA A 262 -9.94 17.49 6.66
CA ALA A 262 -10.81 16.82 5.68
C ALA A 262 -12.13 17.55 5.36
N LYS A 263 -12.13 18.90 5.32
CA LYS A 263 -13.33 19.73 5.13
C LYS A 263 -13.98 19.65 3.74
N TYR A 264 -13.42 18.89 2.80
CA TYR A 264 -13.85 18.77 1.40
C TYR A 264 -14.82 17.61 1.14
N ARG A 265 -15.25 16.90 2.19
CA ARG A 265 -16.19 15.78 2.13
C ARG A 265 -17.04 15.74 3.39
N SER A 266 -18.24 15.16 3.30
CA SER A 266 -19.17 15.15 4.44
C SER A 266 -18.83 14.03 5.42
N ARG A 267 -19.22 14.21 6.69
CA ARG A 267 -19.10 13.14 7.70
C ARG A 267 -19.98 11.94 7.34
N ASP A 268 -21.16 12.21 6.77
CA ASP A 268 -22.13 11.19 6.38
C ASP A 268 -21.61 10.31 5.25
N GLU A 269 -20.89 10.88 4.28
CA GLU A 269 -20.25 10.11 3.20
C GLU A 269 -19.25 9.09 3.77
N VAL A 270 -18.36 9.56 4.66
CA VAL A 270 -17.35 8.69 5.30
C VAL A 270 -18.02 7.64 6.19
N GLN A 271 -19.03 8.02 6.97
CA GLN A 271 -19.74 7.12 7.86
C GLN A 271 -20.48 6.03 7.08
N LYS A 272 -21.17 6.40 5.99
CA LYS A 272 -21.87 5.48 5.12
C LYS A 272 -20.91 4.48 4.48
N MET A 273 -19.78 4.96 3.93
CA MET A 273 -18.78 4.06 3.37
C MET A 273 -18.27 3.07 4.42
N ARG A 274 -18.03 3.54 5.65
CA ARG A 274 -17.55 2.68 6.74
C ARG A 274 -18.61 1.69 7.23
N SER A 275 -19.88 2.08 7.33
CA SER A 275 -20.93 1.16 7.79
C SER A 275 -21.23 0.08 6.76
N ASP A 276 -21.19 0.45 5.48
CA ASP A 276 -21.70 -0.39 4.42
C ASP A 276 -20.59 -1.26 3.79
N HIS A 277 -19.33 -0.81 3.86
CA HIS A 277 -18.23 -1.39 3.08
C HIS A 277 -16.91 -1.59 3.84
N ASP A 278 -16.82 -1.43 5.17
CA ASP A 278 -15.53 -1.61 5.87
C ASP A 278 -14.94 -3.02 5.62
N PRO A 279 -13.71 -3.13 5.07
CA PRO A 279 -13.14 -4.39 4.64
C PRO A 279 -13.01 -5.39 5.80
N ILE A 280 -12.76 -4.91 7.01
CA ILE A 280 -12.55 -5.76 8.19
C ILE A 280 -13.88 -6.35 8.67
N GLU A 281 -14.95 -5.54 8.68
CA GLU A 281 -16.27 -6.02 9.08
C GLU A 281 -16.84 -7.02 8.06
N GLN A 282 -16.57 -6.83 6.77
CA GLN A 282 -16.94 -7.82 5.74
C GLN A 282 -16.31 -9.20 6.01
N VAL A 283 -15.01 -9.25 6.32
CA VAL A 283 -14.33 -10.53 6.64
C VAL A 283 -14.85 -11.13 7.93
N LYS A 284 -15.05 -10.29 8.96
CA LYS A 284 -15.60 -10.72 10.24
C LYS A 284 -16.97 -11.38 10.08
N GLN A 285 -17.85 -10.79 9.28
CA GLN A 285 -19.17 -11.34 8.99
C GLN A 285 -19.05 -12.72 8.33
N ARG A 286 -18.18 -12.86 7.32
CA ARG A 286 -17.95 -14.16 6.67
C ARG A 286 -17.38 -15.22 7.61
N LEU A 287 -16.46 -14.84 8.49
CA LEU A 287 -15.92 -15.75 9.50
C LEU A 287 -17.01 -16.31 10.43
N ILE A 288 -17.97 -15.48 10.83
CA ILE A 288 -19.10 -15.89 11.67
C ILE A 288 -20.09 -16.74 10.86
N GLU A 289 -20.56 -16.22 9.73
CA GLU A 289 -21.68 -16.80 8.98
C GLU A 289 -21.29 -18.04 8.18
N ALA A 290 -20.13 -18.02 7.50
CA ALA A 290 -19.71 -19.10 6.60
C ALA A 290 -18.77 -20.11 7.28
N HIS A 291 -18.00 -19.69 8.29
CA HIS A 291 -16.99 -20.53 8.93
C HIS A 291 -17.26 -20.84 10.41
N GLY A 292 -18.37 -20.34 10.97
CA GLY A 292 -18.80 -20.61 12.34
C GLY A 292 -17.79 -20.18 13.40
N VAL A 293 -16.97 -19.17 13.13
CA VAL A 293 -16.04 -18.61 14.12
C VAL A 293 -16.82 -17.78 15.12
N SER A 294 -16.59 -18.05 16.41
CA SER A 294 -17.29 -17.33 17.46
C SER A 294 -16.81 -15.87 17.59
N GLU A 295 -17.68 -15.00 18.11
CA GLU A 295 -17.25 -13.64 18.42
C GLU A 295 -16.11 -13.59 19.45
N ASP A 296 -16.04 -14.56 20.36
CA ASP A 296 -15.01 -14.60 21.38
C ASP A 296 -13.64 -14.96 20.79
N GLU A 297 -13.57 -15.88 19.81
CA GLU A 297 -12.35 -16.12 19.04
C GLU A 297 -11.88 -14.85 18.30
N LEU A 298 -12.81 -14.09 17.72
CA LEU A 298 -12.48 -12.85 17.01
C LEU A 298 -12.00 -11.75 17.97
N LYS A 299 -12.57 -11.68 19.18
CA LYS A 299 -12.10 -10.78 20.25
C LYS A 299 -10.69 -11.15 20.71
N ASP A 300 -10.37 -12.43 20.81
CA ASP A 300 -9.03 -12.89 21.16
C ASP A 300 -7.99 -12.50 20.11
N ILE A 301 -8.34 -12.53 18.82
CA ILE A 301 -7.49 -12.05 17.73
C ILE A 301 -7.26 -10.53 17.86
N ASP A 302 -8.31 -9.72 18.00
CA ASP A 302 -8.17 -8.27 18.18
C ASP A 302 -7.35 -7.94 19.44
N LYS A 303 -7.53 -8.69 20.53
CA LYS A 303 -6.71 -8.55 21.74
C LYS A 303 -5.23 -8.80 21.45
N LYS A 304 -4.87 -9.91 20.80
CA LYS A 304 -3.47 -10.22 20.45
C LYS A 304 -2.84 -9.15 19.55
N VAL A 305 -3.61 -8.65 18.58
CA VAL A 305 -3.18 -7.55 17.72
C VAL A 305 -2.94 -6.28 18.54
N ARG A 306 -3.87 -5.90 19.41
CA ARG A 306 -3.71 -4.73 20.29
C ARG A 306 -2.50 -4.86 21.21
N ASP A 307 -2.27 -6.05 21.76
CA ASP A 307 -1.10 -6.34 22.61
C ASP A 307 0.20 -6.14 21.80
N THR A 308 0.24 -6.61 20.54
CA THR A 308 1.37 -6.41 19.61
C THR A 308 1.60 -4.93 19.29
N VAL A 309 0.52 -4.18 19.03
CA VAL A 309 0.59 -2.74 18.72
C VAL A 309 1.02 -1.93 19.94
N ALA A 310 0.52 -2.27 21.13
CA ALA A 310 0.92 -1.65 22.39
C ALA A 310 2.43 -1.86 22.62
N ASP A 311 2.90 -3.09 22.48
CA ASP A 311 4.31 -3.42 22.57
C ASP A 311 5.17 -2.62 21.56
N SER A 312 4.71 -2.44 20.32
CA SER A 312 5.42 -1.62 19.33
C SER A 312 5.53 -0.14 19.73
N ALA A 313 4.48 0.42 20.34
CA ALA A 313 4.46 1.79 20.81
C ALA A 313 5.34 1.97 22.05
N ASP A 314 5.35 0.99 22.96
CA ASP A 314 6.19 1.00 24.14
C ASP A 314 7.67 0.86 23.76
N PHE A 315 7.99 -0.05 22.84
CA PHE A 315 9.33 -0.17 22.26
C PHE A 315 9.79 1.16 21.66
N ALA A 316 9.00 1.77 20.77
CA ALA A 316 9.34 3.00 20.07
C ALA A 316 9.43 4.25 20.98
N GLN A 317 8.79 4.24 22.15
CA GLN A 317 8.93 5.33 23.13
C GLN A 317 10.14 5.18 24.03
N ASN A 318 10.64 3.96 24.21
CA ASN A 318 11.80 3.66 25.06
C ASN A 318 13.09 3.41 24.26
N ASP A 319 13.00 3.24 22.94
CA ASP A 319 14.15 3.14 22.07
C ASP A 319 14.91 4.47 21.98
N ARG A 320 16.22 4.38 21.75
CA ARG A 320 17.09 5.55 21.75
C ARG A 320 16.88 6.37 20.49
N GLU A 321 17.07 7.68 20.63
CA GLU A 321 17.25 8.55 19.46
C GLU A 321 18.52 8.13 18.69
N PRO A 322 18.53 8.31 17.36
CA PRO A 322 19.76 8.21 16.58
C PRO A 322 20.83 9.15 17.13
N ASP A 323 22.08 8.71 17.13
CA ASP A 323 23.19 9.61 17.46
C ASP A 323 23.28 10.73 16.41
N VAL A 324 23.70 11.93 16.80
CA VAL A 324 23.81 13.08 15.88
C VAL A 324 24.74 12.77 14.69
N SER A 325 25.72 11.89 14.87
CA SER A 325 26.60 11.43 13.79
C SER A 325 25.85 10.72 12.64
N GLU A 326 24.66 10.16 12.88
CA GLU A 326 23.83 9.53 11.84
C GLU A 326 23.39 10.52 10.75
N LEU A 327 23.42 11.83 10.99
CA LEU A 327 23.15 12.85 9.96
C LEU A 327 24.14 12.77 8.79
N TRP A 328 25.34 12.25 9.01
CA TRP A 328 26.44 12.22 8.04
C TRP A 328 26.66 10.86 7.41
N THR A 329 25.89 9.84 7.82
CA THR A 329 26.01 8.46 7.32
C THR A 329 24.99 8.18 6.23
N ASP A 330 25.28 7.21 5.36
CA ASP A 330 24.40 6.73 4.28
C ASP A 330 24.09 7.76 3.17
N ILE A 331 24.84 8.87 3.08
CA ILE A 331 24.73 9.85 1.98
C ILE A 331 25.40 9.32 0.70
N TYR A 332 26.56 8.69 0.86
CA TYR A 332 27.29 7.96 -0.18
C TYR A 332 27.59 6.54 0.34
N ALA A 333 27.93 5.62 -0.58
CA ALA A 333 28.29 4.25 -0.22
C ALA A 333 29.59 4.18 0.59
N ASP A 334 30.55 5.04 0.26
CA ASP A 334 31.79 5.23 1.00
C ASP A 334 31.65 6.44 1.94
N GLU A 335 32.36 6.40 3.07
CA GLU A 335 32.48 7.55 3.97
C GLU A 335 33.28 8.66 3.27
N VAL A 336 32.58 9.61 2.65
CA VAL A 336 33.18 10.82 2.11
C VAL A 336 33.29 11.83 3.26
N PRO A 337 34.50 12.34 3.58
CA PRO A 337 34.67 13.34 4.62
C PRO A 337 33.79 14.56 4.33
N GLN A 338 32.73 14.76 5.13
CA GLN A 338 31.86 15.93 5.03
C GLN A 338 32.38 17.04 5.92
N ALA A 339 33.61 17.47 5.68
CA ALA A 339 34.14 18.69 6.29
C ALA A 339 33.71 19.88 5.43
N ALA A 340 32.85 20.75 5.97
CA ALA A 340 32.86 22.14 5.57
C ALA A 340 34.12 22.76 6.18
N GLU A 341 35.05 23.21 5.35
CA GLU A 341 36.12 24.14 5.80
C GLU A 341 35.53 25.46 6.29
#